data_AF-A0A380FGB1-F1
#
_entry.id   AF-A0A380FGB1-F1
#
_cell.length_a   1.000
_cell.length_b   1.000
_cell.length_c   1.000
_cell.angle_alpha   90.00
_cell.angle_beta   90.00
_cell.angle_gamma   90.00
#
_symmetry.space_group_name_H-M   'P 1'
#
loop_
_entity.id
_entity.type
_entity.pdbx_description
1 polymer ?
#
loop_
_entity_poly.entity_id
_entity_poly.type
_entity_poly.pdbx_seq_one_letter_code
_entity_poly.pdbx_strand_id
1 'polypeptide(L)' 'MLTQKLVKKAAEESREQIEDAIQGADMVFVTAGMGGGTGTGAAPVVAKIAKRNGSVNSWCCYSSIRL' A
#
# COMPACT_ATOMS: atom_id res chain seq x y z
N MET A 1 -14.66 4.14 13.05
CA MET A 1 -14.74 2.91 12.22
C MET A 1 -14.65 3.34 10.75
N LEU A 2 -13.44 3.56 10.22
CA LEU A 2 -13.26 3.91 8.81
C LEU A 2 -13.45 2.63 8.00
N THR A 3 -14.43 2.61 7.08
CA THR A 3 -14.72 1.44 6.25
C THR A 3 -13.59 1.20 5.26
N GLN A 4 -13.26 -0.06 4.97
CA GLN A 4 -12.17 -0.43 4.05
C GLN A 4 -12.33 0.21 2.66
N LYS A 5 -13.58 0.40 2.21
CA LYS A 5 -13.92 1.06 0.95
C LYS A 5 -13.49 2.53 0.92
N LEU A 6 -13.63 3.23 2.05
CA LEU A 6 -13.25 4.64 2.17
C LEU A 6 -11.72 4.77 2.12
N VAL A 7 -11.00 3.90 2.84
CA VAL A 7 -9.53 3.92 2.81
C VAL A 7 -9.01 3.59 1.41
N LYS A 8 -9.61 2.60 0.73
CA LYS A 8 -9.22 2.27 -0.64
C LYS A 8 -9.36 3.47 -1.57
N LYS A 9 -10.49 4.19 -1.50
CA LYS A 9 -10.71 5.41 -2.29
C LYS A 9 -9.72 6.52 -1.92
N ALA A 10 -9.49 6.75 -0.63
CA ALA A 10 -8.53 7.75 -0.17
C ALA A 10 -7.11 7.43 -0.66
N ALA A 11 -6.71 6.15 -0.63
CA ALA A 11 -5.42 5.72 -1.17
C ALA A 11 -5.35 5.86 -2.70
N GLU A 12 -6.46 5.69 -3.43
CA GLU A 12 -6.56 5.95 -4.86
C GLU A 12 -6.46 7.45 -5.19
N GLU A 13 -7.04 8.33 -4.34
CA GLU A 13 -6.90 9.79 -4.47
C GLU A 13 -5.46 10.25 -4.21
N SER A 14 -4.78 9.67 -3.23
CA SER A 14 -3.37 9.95 -2.92
C SER A 14 -2.37 9.20 -3.82
N ARG A 15 -2.81 8.59 -4.93
CA ARG A 15 -1.93 7.79 -5.80
C ARG A 15 -0.71 8.58 -6.29
N GLU A 16 -0.88 9.85 -6.62
CA GLU A 16 0.16 10.70 -7.20
C GLU A 16 1.28 10.96 -6.19
N GLN A 17 0.91 11.22 -4.94
CA GLN A 17 1.84 11.36 -3.81
C GLN A 17 2.59 10.05 -3.53
N ILE A 18 1.93 8.91 -3.68
CA ILE A 18 2.54 7.58 -3.51
C ILE A 18 3.48 7.28 -4.68
N GLU A 19 3.11 7.67 -5.91
CA GLU A 19 3.95 7.52 -7.11
C GLU A 19 5.25 8.33 -6.97
N ASP A 20 5.15 9.59 -6.54
CA ASP A 20 6.31 10.46 -6.29
C ASP A 20 7.20 9.92 -5.15
N ALA A 21 6.59 9.41 -4.08
CA ALA A 21 7.33 8.84 -2.95
C ALA A 21 8.08 7.55 -3.29
N ILE A 22 7.63 6.81 -4.30
CA ILE A 22 8.23 5.54 -4.75
C ILE A 22 9.16 5.75 -5.96
N GLN A 23 9.10 6.92 -6.61
CA GLN A 23 9.92 7.22 -7.77
C GLN A 23 11.42 7.12 -7.42
N GLY A 24 12.10 6.14 -8.02
CA GLY A 24 13.53 5.87 -7.76
C GLY A 24 13.81 4.80 -6.70
N ALA A 25 12.79 4.13 -6.16
CA ALA A 25 12.97 2.99 -5.25
C ALA A 25 13.07 1.66 -6.03
N ASP A 26 14.20 0.97 -5.90
CA ASP A 26 14.40 -0.38 -6.46
C ASP A 26 13.54 -1.44 -5.76
N MET A 27 13.23 -1.23 -4.47
CA MET A 27 12.45 -2.15 -3.65
C MET A 27 11.55 -1.39 -2.67
N VAL A 28 10.28 -1.82 -2.59
CA VAL A 28 9.27 -1.21 -1.71
C VAL A 28 8.69 -2.29 -0.81
N PHE A 29 8.80 -2.09 0.51
CA PHE A 29 8.16 -2.94 1.51
C PHE A 29 6.85 -2.32 1.99
N VAL A 30 5.75 -3.01 1.71
CA VAL A 30 4.43 -2.63 2.23
C VAL A 30 4.14 -3.53 3.43
N THR A 31 4.28 -2.97 4.63
CA THR A 31 3.90 -3.63 5.89
C THR A 31 2.49 -3.20 6.28
N ALA A 32 1.58 -4.17 6.39
CA ALA A 32 0.20 -3.89 6.76
C ALA A 32 -0.32 -4.98 7.69
N GLY A 33 -0.83 -4.56 8.87
CA GLY A 33 -1.54 -5.45 9.78
C GLY A 33 -2.89 -5.87 9.18
N MET A 34 -3.05 -7.17 8.93
CA MET A 34 -4.34 -7.74 8.56
C MET A 34 -5.32 -7.60 9.73
N GLY A 35 -6.52 -7.05 9.46
CA GLY A 35 -7.59 -6.88 10.45
C GLY A 35 -7.99 -5.43 10.72
N GLY A 36 -7.13 -4.47 10.39
CA GLY A 36 -7.45 -3.03 10.45
C GLY A 36 -8.10 -2.50 9.17
N GLY A 37 -8.96 -1.47 9.30
CA GLY A 37 -9.61 -0.82 8.15
C GLY A 37 -8.63 -0.12 7.20
N THR A 38 -7.54 0.44 7.75
CA THR A 38 -6.56 1.23 6.97
C THR A 38 -5.53 0.35 6.27
N GLY A 39 -4.86 -0.54 7.00
CA GLY A 39 -3.83 -1.42 6.44
C GLY A 39 -4.37 -2.35 5.35
N THR A 40 -5.54 -2.95 5.57
CA THR A 40 -6.17 -3.86 4.59
C THR A 40 -6.66 -3.13 3.35
N GLY A 41 -7.12 -1.87 3.49
CA GLY A 41 -7.65 -1.07 2.38
C GLY A 41 -6.58 -0.41 1.52
N ALA A 42 -5.47 0.06 2.14
CA ALA A 42 -4.42 0.79 1.46
C ALA A 42 -3.32 -0.10 0.86
N ALA A 43 -2.96 -1.21 1.52
CA ALA A 43 -1.90 -2.12 1.06
C ALA A 43 -2.04 -2.60 -0.40
N PRO A 44 -3.22 -3.05 -0.87
CA PRO A 44 -3.37 -3.49 -2.26
C PRO A 44 -3.29 -2.34 -3.28
N VAL A 45 -3.59 -1.10 -2.87
CA VAL A 45 -3.49 0.09 -3.74
C VAL A 45 -2.02 0.47 -3.92
N VAL A 46 -1.26 0.55 -2.82
CA VAL A 46 0.18 0.86 -2.85
C VAL A 46 0.95 -0.20 -3.63
N ALA A 47 0.64 -1.49 -3.44
CA ALA A 47 1.29 -2.57 -4.19
C ALA A 47 1.04 -2.49 -5.70
N LYS A 48 -0.15 -2.07 -6.13
CA LYS A 48 -0.45 -1.85 -7.56
C LYS A 48 0.34 -0.69 -8.15
N ILE A 49 0.46 0.41 -7.39
CA ILE A 49 1.20 1.59 -7.80
C ILE A 49 2.70 1.27 -7.92
N ALA A 50 3.29 0.64 -6.91
CA ALA A 50 4.69 0.21 -6.92
C ALA A 50 5.00 -0.71 -8.12
N LYS A 51 4.09 -1.65 -8.43
CA LYS A 51 4.23 -2.56 -9.57
C LYS A 51 4.18 -1.84 -10.93
N ARG A 52 3.46 -0.72 -11.03
CA ARG A 52 3.33 0.07 -12.26
C ARG A 52 4.54 0.98 -12.49
N ASN A 53 5.16 1.49 -11.42
CA ASN A 53 6.28 2.43 -11.49
C ASN A 53 7.67 1.78 -11.63
N GLY A 54 7.75 0.46 -11.80
CA GLY A 54 9.02 -0.23 -12.10
C GLY A 54 9.71 -0.86 -10.90
N SER A 55 9.14 -0.81 -9.68
CA SER A 55 9.62 -1.60 -8.55
C SER A 55 9.25 -3.08 -8.79
N VAL A 56 10.13 -3.78 -9.50
CA VAL A 56 10.02 -5.22 -9.83
C VAL A 56 9.87 -6.10 -8.58
N ASN A 57 10.27 -5.60 -7.41
CA ASN A 57 10.24 -6.32 -6.14
C ASN A 57 9.43 -5.57 -5.09
N SER A 58 8.13 -5.35 -5.33
CA SER A 58 7.23 -4.94 -4.24
C SER A 58 6.86 -6.16 -3.39
N TRP A 59 7.35 -6.20 -2.15
CA TRP A 59 7.02 -7.28 -1.22
C TRP A 59 5.96 -6.77 -0.25
N CYS A 60 4.74 -7.29 -0.42
CA CYS A 60 3.62 -6.96 0.47
C CYS A 60 3.53 -8.05 1.53
N CYS A 61 4.04 -7.75 2.73
CA CYS A 61 3.99 -8.67 3.85
C CYS A 61 2.68 -8.46 4.61
N TYR A 62 1.66 -9.23 4.23
CA TYR A 62 0.38 -9.30 4.93
C TYR A 62 0.52 -10.20 6.17
N SER A 63 1.22 -9.73 7.20
CA SER A 63 1.30 -10.44 8.47
C SER A 63 0.58 -9.63 9.54
N SER A 64 -0.31 -10.28 10.29
CA SER A 64 -0.74 -9.74 11.58
C SER A 64 0.53 -9.71 12.45
N ILE A 65 1.16 -8.54 12.55
CA ILE A 65 2.39 -8.36 13.31
C ILE A 65 2.04 -8.60 14.78
N ARG A 66 2.18 -9.84 15.22
CA ARG A 66 2.31 -10.18 16.63
C ARG A 66 3.80 -9.96 16.90
N LEU A 67 4.12 -8.79 17.46
CA LEU A 67 5.41 -8.52 18.08
C LEU A 67 5.77 -9.66 19.03
#